data_AF-A0AAU5QP79-F1
#
_entry.id   AF-A0AAU5QP79-F1
#
_cell.length_a   1.000
_cell.length_b   1.000
_cell.length_c   1.000
_cell.angle_alpha   90.00
_cell.angle_beta   90.00
_cell.angle_gamma   90.00
#
_symmetry.space_group_name_H-M   'P 1'
#
loop_
_entity.id
_entity.type
_entity.pdbx_description
1 polymer ?
#
loop_
_entity_poly.entity_id
_entity_poly.type
_entity_poly.pdbx_seq_one_letter_code
_entity_poly.pdbx_strand_id
1 'polypeptide(L)' 'MLVEGPVEVVLDDGSTAVSDRFTVALCVCRRSRSFPWCDTSHRSREKRRTA' A
#
# COMPACT_ATOMS: atom_id res chain seq x y z
N MET A 1 3.78 -0.59 6.77
CA MET A 1 4.97 -1.35 7.19
C MET A 1 6.12 -0.92 6.30
N LEU A 2 7.33 -0.73 6.84
CA LEU A 2 8.51 -0.45 6.02
C LEU A 2 9.25 -1.76 5.74
N VAL A 3 9.74 -1.92 4.52
CA VAL A 3 10.49 -3.08 4.05
C VAL A 3 11.71 -2.58 3.28
N GLU A 4 12.87 -3.17 3.51
CA GLU A 4 14.08 -2.90 2.72
C GLU A 4 13.89 -3.45 1.31
N GLY A 5 14.27 -2.67 0.31
CA GLY A 5 14.13 -3.04 -1.10
C GLY A 5 15.47 -3.20 -1.82
N PRO A 6 15.44 -3.53 -3.13
CA PRO A 6 14.26 -3.59 -4.00
C PRO A 6 13.30 -4.76 -3.66
N VAL A 7 12.02 -4.62 -4.01
CA VAL A 7 10.99 -5.64 -3.72
C VAL A 7 10.12 -5.95 -4.92
N GLU A 8 9.69 -7.21 -4.99
CA GLU A 8 8.63 -7.72 -5.86
C GLU A 8 7.50 -8.26 -4.97
N VAL A 9 6.26 -7.82 -5.23
CA VAL A 9 5.08 -8.18 -4.44
C VAL A 9 4.08 -8.89 -5.35
N VAL A 10 3.80 -10.16 -5.04
CA VAL A 10 2.73 -10.95 -5.68
C VAL A 10 1.43 -10.71 -4.92
N LEU A 11 0.38 -10.36 -5.66
CA LEU A 11 -0.96 -10.11 -5.12
C LEU A 11 -1.85 -11.35 -5.21
N ASP A 12 -2.97 -11.31 -4.50
CA ASP A 12 -3.95 -12.42 -4.44
C ASP A 12 -4.58 -12.72 -5.82
N ASP A 13 -4.60 -11.75 -6.74
CA ASP A 13 -5.07 -11.92 -8.12
C ASP A 13 -3.98 -12.46 -9.08
N GLY A 14 -2.79 -12.78 -8.54
CA GLY A 14 -1.64 -13.26 -9.29
C GLY A 14 -0.84 -12.17 -9.99
N SER A 15 -1.24 -10.89 -9.89
CA SER A 15 -0.46 -9.79 -10.44
C SER A 15 0.76 -9.45 -9.60
N THR A 16 1.76 -8.82 -10.24
CA THR A 16 3.03 -8.45 -9.60
C THR A 16 3.22 -6.94 -9.62
N ALA A 17 3.57 -6.38 -8.45
CA ALA A 17 4.02 -4.99 -8.32
C ALA A 17 5.50 -4.94 -7.91
N VAL A 18 6.30 -4.11 -8.60
CA VAL A 18 7.75 -4.00 -8.37
C VAL A 18 8.11 -2.60 -7.87
N SER A 19 9.08 -2.52 -6.97
CA SER A 19 9.72 -1.26 -6.59
C SER A 19 11.23 -1.43 -6.47
N ASP A 20 11.97 -0.52 -7.11
CA ASP A 20 13.42 -0.45 -7.12
C ASP A 20 14.02 0.39 -5.97
N ARG A 21 13.16 0.90 -5.08
CA ARG A 21 13.59 1.76 -3.96
C ARG A 21 14.24 0.93 -2.86
N PHE A 22 15.26 1.49 -2.23
CA PHE A 22 15.97 0.89 -1.09
C PHE A 22 15.10 0.67 0.15
N THR A 23 13.99 1.41 0.27
CA THR A 23 13.00 1.20 1.32
C THR A 23 11.62 1.51 0.76
N VAL A 24 10.68 0.61 1.02
CA VAL A 24 9.33 0.66 0.48
C VAL A 24 8.32 0.57 1.61
N ALA A 25 7.27 1.39 1.54
CA ALA A 25 6.17 1.33 2.48
C ALA A 25 5.05 0.46 1.90
N LEU A 26 4.79 -0.70 2.51
CA LEU A 26 3.68 -1.58 2.16
C LEU A 26 2.40 -1.19 2.92
N CYS A 27 1.28 -1.24 2.20
CA CYS A 27 -0.05 -1.03 2.73
C CYS A 27 -0.55 -2.29 3.45
N VAL A 28 -0.72 -2.19 4.77
CA VAL A 28 -1.32 -3.26 5.60
C VAL A 28 -2.76 -2.97 6.00
N CYS A 29 -3.28 -1.78 5.66
CA CYS A 29 -4.64 -1.37 6.00
C CYS A 29 -5.68 -1.58 4.87
N ARG A 30 -5.22 -1.95 3.66
CA ARG A 30 -6.02 -2.08 2.43
C ARG A 30 -6.85 -0.85 2.02
N ARG A 31 -6.50 0.34 2.50
CA ARG A 31 -7.16 1.61 2.11
C ARG A 31 -6.40 2.39 1.02
N SER A 32 -5.25 1.90 0.59
CA SER A 32 -4.43 2.60 -0.39
C SER A 32 -5.09 2.55 -1.76
N ARG A 33 -5.06 3.67 -2.49
CA ARG A 33 -5.48 3.76 -3.89
C ARG A 33 -4.41 3.22 -4.84
N SER A 34 -3.19 3.05 -4.36
CA SER A 34 -2.05 2.48 -5.09
C SER A 34 -1.58 1.17 -4.46
N PHE A 35 -2.53 0.36 -3.96
CA PHE A 35 -2.23 -0.97 -3.42
C PHE A 35 -1.33 -1.76 -4.38
N PRO A 36 -0.23 -2.38 -3.91
CA PRO A 36 0.15 -2.66 -2.51
C PRO A 36 0.92 -1.56 -1.77
N TRP A 37 1.22 -0.43 -2.42
CA TRP A 37 2.04 0.63 -1.83
C TRP A 37 1.25 1.45 -0.82
N CYS A 38 1.90 1.91 0.26
CA CYS A 38 1.31 2.83 1.20
C CYS A 38 1.32 4.26 0.62
N ASP A 39 0.14 4.83 0.44
CA ASP A 39 -0.09 6.21 -0.03
C ASP A 39 -0.55 7.16 1.10
N THR A 40 -0.34 6.74 2.35
CA THR A 40 -0.83 7.41 3.58
C THR A 40 -2.36 7.42 3.79
N SER A 41 -3.16 6.75 2.96
CA SER A 41 -4.62 6.66 3.12
C SER A 41 -5.06 6.09 4.47
N HIS A 42 -4.21 5.33 5.17
CA HIS A 42 -4.46 4.87 6.54
C HIS A 42 -4.69 6.02 7.54
N ARG A 43 -4.16 7.22 7.26
CA ARG A 43 -4.33 8.41 8.10
C ARG A 43 -5.68 9.08 7.89
N SER A 44 -6.38 8.77 6.80
CA SER A 44 -7.70 9.34 6.52
C SER A 44 -8.65 8.99 7.66
N ARG A 45 -9.06 10.03 8.39
CA ARG A 45 -10.16 9.98 9.35
C ARG A 45 -11.42 10.33 8.58
N GLU A 46 -12.02 9.38 7.87
CA GLU A 46 -13.34 9.63 7.28
C GLU A 46 -14.31 9.91 8.43
N LYS A 47 -14.65 11.19 8.64
CA LYS A 47 -15.93 11.56 9.21
C LYS A 47 -16.95 10.92 8.27
N ARG A 48 -17.67 9.89 8.74
CA ARG A 48 -18.84 9.34 8.04
C ARG A 48 -19.65 10.52 7.52
N ARG A 49 -19.71 10.71 6.19
CA ARG A 49 -20.71 11.59 5.61
C ARG A 49 -22.01 10.82 5.69
N THR A 50 -22.78 11.08 6.75
CA THR A 50 -24.18 10.70 6.80
C THR A 50 -24.86 11.41 5.64
N ALA A 51 -25.33 10.63 4.66
CA ALA A 51 -26.41 11.04 3.79
C ALA A 51 -27.73 10.78 4.52
#